data_AF-A0A9D6Z9D0-F1
#
_entry.id   AF-A0A9D6Z9D0-F1
#
_cell.length_a   1.000
_cell.length_b   1.000
_cell.length_c   1.000
_cell.angle_alpha   90.00
_cell.angle_beta   90.00
_cell.angle_gamma   90.00
#
_symmetry.space_group_name_H-M   'P 1'
#
loop_
_entity.id
_entity.type
_entity.pdbx_description
1 polymer ?
#
loop_
_entity_poly.entity_id
_entity_poly.type
_entity_poly.pdbx_seq_one_letter_code
_entity_poly.pdbx_strand_id
1 'polypeptide(L)'
;MLADFIIKLQKALDSDQELIRRLKGFKTFAGTPDGHYRRARLEGEKAIARAVRCYPFGGKSHLDGKEIIGINIADGDSSLTVSLKNGKFKVASGKINEPCLSLEIPKEIFKLTILGRYRWLWTIGMDEVNVKYIEGLPHSDWVTIFELLVIMQELNEFDTELRDKIEKL
;
A
#
# COMPACT_ATOMS: atom_id res chain seq x y z
N MET A 1 -16.87 -9.53 -10.45
CA MET A 1 -15.51 -9.29 -11.00
C MET A 1 -14.71 -8.32 -10.14
N LEU A 2 -14.89 -6.99 -10.22
CA LEU A 2 -14.28 -6.08 -9.21
C LEU A 2 -14.82 -6.40 -7.81
N ALA A 3 -16.10 -6.78 -7.68
CA ALA A 3 -16.68 -7.27 -6.44
C ALA A 3 -15.93 -8.50 -5.88
N ASP A 4 -15.68 -9.54 -6.69
CA ASP A 4 -14.91 -10.74 -6.31
C ASP A 4 -13.47 -10.38 -5.90
N PHE A 5 -12.82 -9.50 -6.68
CA PHE A 5 -11.49 -8.98 -6.37
C PHE A 5 -11.47 -8.24 -5.03
N ILE A 6 -12.44 -7.35 -4.79
CA ILE A 6 -12.63 -6.62 -3.52
C ILE A 6 -12.81 -7.59 -2.36
N ILE A 7 -13.64 -8.64 -2.53
CA ILE A 7 -13.87 -9.66 -1.50
C ILE A 7 -12.57 -10.42 -1.20
N LYS A 8 -11.80 -10.80 -2.22
CA LYS A 8 -10.52 -11.52 -2.05
C LYS A 8 -9.45 -10.63 -1.44
N LEU A 9 -9.36 -9.37 -1.85
CA LEU A 9 -8.47 -8.38 -1.26
C LEU A 9 -8.81 -8.13 0.21
N GLN A 10 -10.08 -7.95 0.54
CA GLN A 10 -10.53 -7.80 1.93
C GLN A 10 -10.09 -9.00 2.78
N LYS A 11 -10.34 -10.23 2.29
CA LYS A 11 -9.91 -11.46 2.99
C LYS A 11 -8.40 -11.52 3.18
N ALA A 12 -7.61 -11.16 2.16
CA ALA A 12 -6.15 -11.15 2.27
C ALA A 12 -5.68 -10.17 3.34
N LEU A 13 -6.19 -8.94 3.32
CA LEU A 13 -5.87 -7.91 4.32
C LEU A 13 -6.28 -8.30 5.75
N ASP A 14 -7.43 -8.98 5.91
CA ASP A 14 -7.88 -9.49 7.21
C ASP A 14 -7.03 -10.66 7.73
N SER A 15 -6.36 -11.40 6.83
CA SER A 15 -5.52 -12.55 7.16
C SER A 15 -4.05 -12.20 7.43
N ASP A 16 -3.58 -11.04 6.96
CA ASP A 16 -2.19 -10.61 7.11
C ASP A 16 -1.88 -10.14 8.54
N GLN A 17 -1.45 -11.09 9.37
CA GLN A 17 -1.11 -10.85 10.77
C GLN A 17 0.03 -9.85 10.95
N GLU A 18 0.96 -9.79 9.99
CA GLU A 18 2.14 -8.92 10.11
C GLU A 18 1.77 -7.47 9.78
N LEU A 19 0.99 -7.24 8.72
CA LEU A 19 0.42 -5.94 8.40
C LEU A 19 -0.46 -5.42 9.56
N ILE A 20 -1.33 -6.28 10.12
CA ILE A 20 -2.16 -5.94 11.28
C ILE A 20 -1.30 -5.60 12.52
N ARG A 21 -0.23 -6.36 12.77
CA ARG A 21 0.69 -6.13 13.89
C ARG A 21 1.39 -4.77 13.77
N ARG A 22 1.84 -4.40 12.57
CA ARG A 22 2.52 -3.11 12.34
C ARG A 22 1.60 -1.91 12.56
N LEU A 23 0.34 -2.02 12.14
CA LEU A 23 -0.67 -0.96 12.33
C LEU A 23 -1.03 -0.71 13.80
N LYS A 24 -0.88 -1.71 14.67
CA LYS A 24 -1.10 -1.60 16.13
C LYS A 24 0.05 -0.93 16.90
N GLY A 25 1.08 -0.42 16.23
CA GLY A 25 2.14 0.38 16.85
C GLY A 25 3.57 -0.15 16.68
N PHE A 26 3.78 -1.11 15.78
CA PHE A 26 5.12 -1.59 15.43
C PHE A 26 5.46 -1.21 13.99
N LYS A 27 5.68 0.07 13.72
CA LYS A 27 6.28 0.48 12.45
C LYS A 27 7.80 0.37 12.55
N THR A 28 8.28 -0.86 12.39
CA THR A 28 9.68 -1.14 12.13
C THR A 28 9.99 -0.72 10.70
N PHE A 29 10.25 0.55 10.42
CA PHE A 29 11.10 0.97 9.29
C PHE A 29 11.27 2.50 9.35
N ALA A 30 12.50 2.91 9.65
CA ALA A 30 13.02 4.29 9.56
C ALA A 30 12.16 5.38 10.25
N GLY A 31 12.18 5.42 11.59
CA GLY A 31 11.95 6.68 12.31
C GLY A 31 13.17 7.61 12.17
N THR A 32 12.98 8.92 12.38
CA THR A 32 14.11 9.87 12.49
C THR A 32 15.10 9.33 13.53
N PRO A 33 16.40 9.27 13.22
CA PRO A 33 17.36 8.67 14.12
C PRO A 33 17.31 9.38 15.48
N ASP A 34 17.15 8.61 16.56
CA ASP A 34 17.13 9.17 17.91
C ASP A 34 18.48 9.78 18.30
N GLY A 35 18.59 10.28 19.54
CA GLY A 35 19.86 10.82 20.07
C GLY A 35 21.03 9.82 20.11
N HIS A 36 20.81 8.53 19.85
CA HIS A 36 21.86 7.52 19.73
C HIS A 36 22.54 7.55 18.35
N TYR A 37 21.86 7.97 17.29
CA TYR A 37 22.49 8.17 15.98
C TYR A 37 23.55 9.28 15.98
N ARG A 38 23.28 10.40 16.67
CA ARG A 38 24.27 11.48 16.83
C ARG A 38 25.52 11.00 17.58
N ARG A 39 25.35 10.15 18.60
CA ARG A 39 26.45 9.49 19.33
C ARG A 39 27.20 8.47 18.47
N ALA A 40 26.50 7.63 17.72
CA ALA A 40 27.11 6.65 16.82
C ALA A 40 27.95 7.29 15.70
N ARG A 41 27.56 8.48 15.21
CA ARG A 41 28.35 9.25 14.24
C ARG A 41 29.67 9.79 14.82
N LEU A 42 29.72 10.05 16.12
CA LEU A 42 30.94 10.48 16.83
C LEU A 42 31.88 9.30 17.14
N GLU A 43 31.34 8.08 17.24
CA GLU A 43 32.09 6.85 17.59
C GLU A 43 32.57 6.03 16.36
N GLY A 44 32.19 6.41 15.14
CA GLY A 44 32.66 5.80 13.87
C GLY A 44 31.74 4.74 13.25
N GLU A 45 32.05 4.31 12.00
CA GLU A 45 31.16 3.51 11.13
C GLU A 45 30.63 2.20 11.74
N LYS A 46 31.41 1.54 12.61
CA LYS A 46 30.98 0.30 13.29
C LYS A 46 29.81 0.51 14.27
N ALA A 47 29.66 1.71 14.84
CA ALA A 47 28.54 2.06 15.71
C ALA A 47 27.30 2.45 14.90
N ILE A 48 27.48 3.06 13.73
CA ILE A 48 26.39 3.41 12.80
C ILE A 48 25.67 2.15 12.35
N ALA A 49 26.39 1.09 11.97
CA ALA A 49 25.80 -0.21 11.63
C ALA A 49 25.00 -0.86 12.79
N ARG A 50 25.32 -0.53 14.06
CA ARG A 50 24.53 -0.94 15.23
C ARG A 50 23.33 -0.01 15.51
N ALA A 51 23.39 1.25 15.08
CA ALA A 51 22.33 2.25 15.23
C ALA A 51 21.28 2.17 14.10
N VAL A 52 21.61 1.62 12.93
CA VAL A 52 20.62 1.12 11.94
C VAL A 52 20.01 -0.21 12.41
N ARG A 53 19.80 -0.36 13.72
CA ARG A 53 18.77 -1.26 14.22
C ARG A 53 17.46 -0.58 13.89
N CYS A 54 16.55 -1.30 13.24
CA CYS A 54 15.16 -0.91 13.10
C CYS A 54 14.52 -0.84 14.49
N TYR A 55 14.84 0.20 15.26
CA TYR A 55 14.26 0.44 16.57
C TYR A 55 12.78 0.72 16.36
N PRO A 56 11.89 0.09 17.15
CA PRO A 56 10.47 0.41 17.11
C PRO A 56 10.30 1.85 17.58
N PHE A 57 10.10 2.77 16.64
CA PHE A 57 9.62 4.10 16.98
C PHE A 57 8.13 3.97 17.25
N GLY A 58 7.75 4.13 18.51
CA GLY A 58 6.35 4.24 18.90
C GLY A 58 5.75 5.49 18.26
N GLY A 59 4.67 5.31 17.51
CA GLY A 59 3.95 6.40 16.85
C GLY A 59 2.62 5.90 16.30
N LYS A 60 1.61 6.78 16.26
CA LYS A 60 0.34 6.48 15.59
C LYS A 60 0.52 6.64 14.08
N SER A 61 0.00 5.69 13.30
CA SER A 61 -0.03 5.76 11.83
C SER A 61 -0.83 6.99 11.38
N HIS A 62 -0.33 7.78 10.42
CA HIS A 62 -1.13 8.88 9.85
C HIS A 62 -2.18 8.37 8.86
N LEU A 63 -2.16 7.08 8.55
CA LEU A 63 -3.14 6.40 7.72
C LEU A 63 -4.42 6.02 8.48
N ASP A 64 -4.38 5.95 9.82
CA ASP A 64 -5.56 5.54 10.59
C ASP A 64 -6.65 6.61 10.54
N GLY A 65 -7.88 6.19 10.25
CA GLY A 65 -9.02 7.06 10.01
C GLY A 65 -9.11 7.63 8.59
N LYS A 66 -8.24 7.22 7.66
CA LYS A 66 -8.19 7.75 6.29
C LYS A 66 -8.54 6.71 5.22
N GLU A 67 -8.92 7.22 4.06
CA GLU A 67 -8.84 6.49 2.80
C GLU A 67 -7.36 6.46 2.38
N ILE A 68 -6.79 5.28 2.19
CA ILE A 68 -5.36 5.09 1.93
C ILE A 68 -5.09 5.10 0.43
N ILE A 69 -5.82 4.25 -0.31
CA ILE A 69 -5.66 4.10 -1.76
C ILE A 69 -7.02 4.29 -2.40
N GLY A 70 -7.11 5.13 -3.42
CA GLY A 70 -8.27 5.25 -4.29
C GLY A 70 -7.85 5.05 -5.75
N ILE A 71 -8.41 4.07 -6.43
CA ILE A 71 -8.12 3.75 -7.83
C ILE A 71 -9.39 3.97 -8.65
N ASN A 72 -9.34 4.92 -9.58
CA ASN A 72 -10.37 5.13 -10.59
C ASN A 72 -9.97 4.43 -11.89
N ILE A 73 -10.84 3.59 -12.43
CA ILE A 73 -10.59 2.82 -13.66
C ILE A 73 -11.37 3.51 -14.79
N ALA A 74 -10.65 4.28 -15.61
CA ALA A 74 -11.20 5.32 -16.49
C ALA A 74 -12.28 4.83 -17.48
N ASP A 75 -12.17 3.60 -17.98
CA ASP A 75 -13.04 3.09 -19.05
C ASP A 75 -14.24 2.24 -18.55
N GLY A 76 -14.48 2.17 -17.23
CA GLY A 76 -15.42 1.19 -16.66
C GLY A 76 -16.35 1.67 -15.56
N ASP A 77 -16.42 2.98 -15.27
CA ASP A 77 -17.15 3.57 -14.12
C ASP A 77 -16.93 2.77 -12.82
N SER A 78 -15.72 2.25 -12.68
CA SER A 78 -15.35 1.29 -11.65
C SER A 78 -14.24 1.88 -10.83
N SER A 79 -14.44 1.89 -9.52
CA SER A 79 -13.47 2.43 -8.58
C SER A 79 -13.25 1.44 -7.44
N LEU A 80 -12.06 1.50 -6.87
CA LEU A 80 -11.67 0.72 -5.71
C LEU A 80 -11.05 1.66 -4.67
N THR A 81 -11.45 1.47 -3.42
CA THR A 81 -10.93 2.21 -2.28
C THR A 81 -10.42 1.23 -1.24
N VAL A 82 -9.31 1.56 -0.59
CA VAL A 82 -8.81 0.89 0.61
C VAL A 82 -8.73 1.95 1.70
N SER A 83 -9.47 1.76 2.77
CA SER A 83 -9.48 2.65 3.95
C SER A 83 -9.02 1.90 5.18
N LEU A 84 -8.49 2.64 6.16
CA LEU A 84 -8.05 2.11 7.45
C LEU A 84 -8.73 2.87 8.56
N LYS A 85 -9.36 2.14 9.49
CA LYS A 85 -9.96 2.73 10.69
C LYS A 85 -9.82 1.80 11.88
N ASN A 86 -9.28 2.32 12.98
CA ASN A 86 -9.00 1.58 14.20
C ASN A 86 -8.19 0.30 13.93
N GLY A 87 -7.20 0.38 13.05
CA GLY A 87 -6.35 -0.75 12.69
C GLY A 87 -7.02 -1.84 11.84
N LYS A 88 -8.21 -1.57 11.26
CA LYS A 88 -8.92 -2.48 10.36
C LYS A 88 -9.02 -1.90 8.96
N PHE A 89 -8.66 -2.70 7.97
CA PHE A 89 -8.85 -2.32 6.57
C PHE A 89 -10.30 -2.53 6.13
N LYS A 90 -10.73 -1.67 5.24
CA LYS A 90 -11.98 -1.83 4.50
C LYS A 90 -11.73 -1.53 3.03
N VAL A 91 -12.04 -2.50 2.19
CA VAL A 91 -12.01 -2.40 0.73
C VAL A 91 -13.44 -2.19 0.22
N ALA A 92 -13.66 -1.23 -0.66
CA ALA A 92 -14.98 -0.96 -1.24
C ALA A 92 -14.89 -0.40 -2.66
N SER A 93 -15.94 -0.58 -3.45
CA SER A 93 -16.17 0.19 -4.67
C SER A 93 -17.04 1.41 -4.40
N GLY A 94 -16.84 2.47 -5.19
CA GLY A 94 -17.66 3.68 -5.11
C GLY A 94 -16.86 4.97 -4.99
N LYS A 95 -17.49 6.01 -4.41
CA LYS A 95 -16.93 7.36 -4.41
C LYS A 95 -15.58 7.41 -3.68
N ILE A 96 -14.54 7.82 -4.42
CA ILE A 96 -13.22 8.18 -3.91
C ILE A 96 -13.34 9.61 -3.36
N ASN A 97 -12.91 9.85 -2.13
CA ASN A 97 -12.95 11.19 -1.53
C ASN A 97 -11.55 11.81 -1.53
N GLU A 98 -10.76 11.53 -0.49
CA GLU A 98 -9.42 12.09 -0.30
C GLU A 98 -8.46 10.97 0.12
N PRO A 99 -8.08 10.07 -0.79
CA PRO A 99 -7.13 9.02 -0.48
C PRO A 99 -5.71 9.57 -0.33
N CYS A 100 -4.90 8.91 0.49
CA CYS A 100 -3.46 9.22 0.59
C CYS A 100 -2.72 9.04 -0.75
N LEU A 101 -3.11 8.03 -1.53
CA LEU A 101 -2.68 7.79 -2.91
C LEU A 101 -3.92 7.63 -3.79
N SER A 102 -4.07 8.51 -4.77
CA SER A 102 -5.10 8.43 -5.81
C SER A 102 -4.45 8.07 -7.14
N LEU A 103 -5.02 7.08 -7.82
CA LEU A 103 -4.61 6.66 -9.16
C LEU A 103 -5.81 6.71 -10.09
N GLU A 104 -5.64 7.30 -11.26
CA GLU A 104 -6.55 7.16 -12.39
C GLU A 104 -5.82 6.37 -13.46
N ILE A 105 -6.33 5.18 -13.77
CA ILE A 105 -5.62 4.19 -14.57
C ILE A 105 -6.54 3.68 -15.68
N PRO A 106 -6.07 3.58 -16.94
CA PRO A 106 -6.79 2.89 -18.00
C PRO A 106 -7.07 1.42 -17.64
N LYS A 107 -8.20 0.90 -18.10
CA LYS A 107 -8.65 -0.45 -17.71
C LYS A 107 -7.61 -1.54 -18.02
N GLU A 108 -6.99 -1.48 -19.19
CA GLU A 108 -6.01 -2.48 -19.59
C GLU A 108 -4.70 -2.38 -18.81
N ILE A 109 -4.25 -1.17 -18.46
CA ILE A 109 -3.08 -1.02 -17.60
C ILE A 109 -3.37 -1.57 -16.21
N PHE A 110 -4.55 -1.28 -15.64
CA PHE A 110 -4.97 -1.85 -14.36
C PHE A 110 -4.98 -3.38 -14.40
N LYS A 111 -5.63 -3.96 -15.41
CA LYS A 111 -5.68 -5.41 -15.64
C LYS A 111 -4.29 -6.03 -15.73
N LEU A 112 -3.38 -5.48 -16.54
CA LEU A 112 -2.01 -5.98 -16.67
C LEU A 112 -1.23 -5.88 -15.35
N THR A 113 -1.49 -4.84 -14.55
CA THR A 113 -0.87 -4.64 -13.24
C THR A 113 -1.36 -5.67 -12.22
N ILE A 114 -2.68 -5.87 -12.11
CA ILE A 114 -3.25 -6.90 -11.22
C ILE A 114 -2.87 -8.31 -11.68
N LEU A 115 -2.70 -8.53 -12.99
CA LEU A 115 -2.21 -9.81 -13.51
C LEU A 115 -0.72 -10.06 -13.25
N GLY A 116 -0.03 -9.10 -12.65
CA GLY A 116 1.41 -9.15 -12.37
C GLY A 116 2.31 -9.00 -13.59
N ARG A 117 1.74 -8.64 -14.74
CA ARG A 117 2.49 -8.39 -15.99
C ARG A 117 3.21 -7.04 -15.92
N TYR A 118 2.61 -6.06 -15.24
CA TYR A 118 3.27 -4.82 -14.82
C TYR A 118 3.46 -4.81 -13.30
N ARG A 119 4.52 -4.13 -12.85
CA ARG A 119 4.75 -3.83 -11.43
C ARG A 119 4.16 -2.46 -11.14
N TRP A 120 3.53 -2.31 -9.98
CA TRP A 120 2.94 -1.02 -9.55
C TRP A 120 3.90 0.16 -9.65
N LEU A 121 5.18 -0.02 -9.33
CA LEU A 121 6.18 1.04 -9.45
C LEU A 121 6.30 1.57 -10.89
N TRP A 122 6.21 0.68 -11.88
CA TRP A 122 6.24 1.06 -13.28
C TRP A 122 4.91 1.66 -13.72
N THR A 123 3.79 1.03 -13.33
CA THR A 123 2.44 1.51 -13.63
C THR A 123 2.22 2.95 -13.19
N ILE A 124 2.66 3.30 -11.99
CA ILE A 124 2.55 4.65 -11.42
C ILE A 124 3.37 5.68 -12.23
N GLY A 125 4.41 5.24 -12.93
CA GLY A 125 5.26 6.11 -13.74
C GLY A 125 4.87 6.19 -15.22
N MET A 126 3.76 5.57 -15.64
CA MET A 126 3.30 5.62 -17.04
C MET A 126 2.58 6.94 -17.32
N ASP A 127 2.77 7.51 -18.51
CA ASP A 127 2.18 8.80 -18.90
C ASP A 127 0.64 8.75 -18.93
N GLU A 128 0.06 7.57 -19.16
CA GLU A 128 -1.38 7.34 -19.18
C GLU A 128 -2.00 7.21 -17.78
N VAL A 129 -1.19 7.21 -16.72
CA VAL A 129 -1.65 7.06 -15.34
C VAL A 129 -1.53 8.37 -14.58
N ASN A 130 -2.68 8.94 -14.18
CA ASN A 130 -2.66 10.13 -13.34
C ASN A 130 -2.51 9.72 -11.87
N VAL A 131 -1.48 10.28 -11.22
CA VAL A 131 -1.17 10.01 -9.82
C VAL A 131 -1.34 11.29 -9.00
N LYS A 132 -2.10 11.21 -7.90
CA LYS A 132 -2.12 12.27 -6.87
C LYS A 132 -1.81 11.64 -5.53
N TYR A 133 -1.13 12.38 -4.67
CA TYR A 133 -0.80 11.89 -3.35
C TYR A 133 -0.71 13.01 -2.31
N ILE A 134 -0.81 12.62 -1.05
CA ILE A 134 -0.59 13.51 0.09
C ILE A 134 0.91 13.63 0.35
N GLU A 135 1.42 14.87 0.36
CA GLU A 135 2.79 15.17 0.75
C GLU A 135 2.99 15.00 2.27
N GLY A 136 4.23 14.72 2.68
CA GLY A 136 4.59 14.72 4.11
C GLY A 136 4.19 13.47 4.91
N LEU A 137 3.70 12.41 4.26
CA LEU A 137 3.56 11.11 4.93
C LEU A 137 4.95 10.55 5.30
N PRO A 138 5.12 9.97 6.50
CA PRO A 138 6.38 9.35 6.89
C PRO A 138 6.68 8.14 5.99
N HIS A 139 7.96 7.83 5.84
CA HIS A 139 8.42 6.72 5.00
C HIS A 139 7.72 5.39 5.33
N SER A 140 7.48 5.10 6.62
CA SER A 140 6.80 3.89 7.07
C SER A 140 5.32 3.80 6.63
N ASP A 141 4.64 4.94 6.48
CA ASP A 141 3.28 4.98 5.93
C ASP A 141 3.31 4.72 4.41
N TRP A 142 4.31 5.28 3.71
CA TRP A 142 4.53 5.00 2.28
C TRP A 142 4.83 3.53 2.01
N VAL A 143 5.68 2.89 2.83
CA VAL A 143 5.95 1.45 2.74
C VAL A 143 4.66 0.66 2.88
N THR A 144 3.78 1.03 3.83
CA THR A 144 2.47 0.36 3.98
C THR A 144 1.60 0.51 2.72
N ILE A 145 1.58 1.70 2.10
CA ILE A 145 0.83 1.93 0.85
C ILE A 145 1.36 1.02 -0.28
N PHE A 146 2.68 0.93 -0.44
CA PHE A 146 3.27 0.07 -1.47
C PHE A 146 3.03 -1.42 -1.21
N GLU A 147 3.09 -1.86 0.05
CA GLU A 147 2.75 -3.24 0.41
C GLU A 147 1.31 -3.59 0.05
N LEU A 148 0.36 -2.68 0.31
CA LEU A 148 -1.04 -2.88 -0.10
C LEU A 148 -1.18 -3.04 -1.62
N LEU A 149 -0.45 -2.25 -2.41
CA LEU A 149 -0.42 -2.39 -3.86
C LEU A 149 0.17 -3.76 -4.27
N VAL A 150 1.28 -4.18 -3.65
CA VAL A 150 1.88 -5.50 -3.93
C VAL A 150 0.88 -6.63 -3.61
N ILE A 151 0.20 -6.57 -2.46
CA ILE A 151 -0.83 -7.54 -2.09
C ILE A 151 -1.93 -7.61 -3.17
N MET A 152 -2.42 -6.46 -3.67
CA MET A 152 -3.40 -6.42 -4.77
C MET A 152 -2.93 -7.18 -6.01
N GLN A 153 -1.64 -7.09 -6.32
CA GLN A 153 -1.03 -7.75 -7.48
C GLN A 153 -0.83 -9.26 -7.26
N GLU A 154 -0.58 -9.72 -6.03
CA GLU A 154 -0.30 -11.13 -5.74
C GLU A 154 -1.56 -12.00 -5.56
N LEU A 155 -2.75 -11.39 -5.43
CA LEU A 155 -4.01 -12.11 -5.22
C LEU A 155 -4.33 -13.17 -6.28
N ASN A 156 -3.86 -12.98 -7.50
CA ASN A 156 -4.14 -13.86 -8.64
C ASN A 156 -3.13 -15.01 -8.78
N GLU A 157 -1.99 -14.97 -8.09
CA GLU A 157 -0.91 -15.96 -8.27
C GLU A 157 -1.32 -17.35 -7.80
N PHE A 158 -2.28 -17.42 -6.87
CA PHE A 158 -2.77 -18.67 -6.28
C PHE A 158 -4.23 -18.99 -6.63
N ASP A 159 -4.86 -18.18 -7.50
CA ASP A 159 -6.30 -18.27 -7.78
C ASP A 159 -6.58 -18.16 -9.28
N THR A 160 -6.57 -19.32 -9.95
CA THR A 160 -6.78 -19.44 -11.40
C THR A 160 -8.15 -18.91 -11.84
N GLU A 161 -9.18 -19.09 -11.03
CA GLU A 161 -10.52 -18.57 -11.33
C GLU A 161 -10.56 -17.03 -11.30
N LEU A 162 -9.90 -16.42 -10.31
CA LEU A 162 -9.75 -14.96 -10.25
C LEU A 162 -8.97 -14.45 -11.47
N ARG A 163 -7.88 -15.12 -11.81
CA ARG A 163 -7.04 -14.78 -12.96
C ARG A 163 -7.85 -14.79 -14.26
N ASP A 164 -8.61 -15.86 -14.53
CA ASP A 164 -9.43 -15.98 -15.74
C ASP A 164 -10.52 -14.90 -15.81
N LYS A 165 -11.09 -14.51 -14.66
CA LYS A 165 -12.06 -13.41 -14.57
C LYS A 165 -11.41 -12.05 -14.86
N ILE A 166 -10.16 -11.84 -14.44
CA ILE A 166 -9.41 -10.61 -14.71
C ILE A 166 -8.96 -10.57 -16.18
N GLU A 167 -8.56 -11.69 -16.79
CA GLU A 167 -8.15 -11.72 -18.20
C GLU A 167 -9.28 -11.35 -19.19
N LYS A 168 -10.54 -11.51 -18.76
CA LYS A 168 -11.75 -11.16 -19.53
C LYS A 168 -12.25 -9.72 -19.33
N LEU A 169 -11.56 -8.90 -18.53
CA LEU A 169 -11.74 -7.43 -18.51
C LEU A 169 -11.49 -6.86 -19.90
#